data_AF-A0A1S3LX74-F1
#
_entry.id   AF-A0A1S3LX74-F1
#
_cell.length_a   1.000
_cell.length_b   1.000
_cell.length_c   1.000
_cell.angle_alpha   90.00
_cell.angle_beta   90.00
_cell.angle_gamma   90.00
#
_symmetry.space_group_name_H-M   'P 1'
#
loop_
_entity.id
_entity.type
_entity.pdbx_description
1 polymer ?
#
loop_
_entity_poly.entity_id
_entity_poly.type
_entity_poly.pdbx_seq_one_letter_code
_entity_poly.pdbx_strand_id
1 'polypeptide(L)'
;MFATLKFAALLLAVVVCWATQDYDYNDAEIDEEPTLGDSPYGSLWPLPQKVQISTVVFKLSGASFHIFDAKESSSGASCRLLQNAYRRYDEYIFTSSRKQGQNKSKKALASDMSELQVWITSADSECDSYPSVTSDESYKLSVDSPVAVLKAPKVWGALRGLETFSQLVYKDEYGAKSINRTDIHDFPRFAHRGLLLDTSRHFLPIKVILANLEAMAWNKFNVFHWHIVDDPSFPYLSRTFPQLSQHGAYQPYTHVYTPSDVKMIIEFARLRGIRVVPEFDTPGHTQSWGKGQKDLLTPCYSGASPSGSFGPVNPMLNTTYDFMSMFFKEVSTVFPDAYVHLGGDEVNFSCWKSNPDIQKFMEQQGFGMDYSKLESFYMQRLLDIVTTTNKGYMIWQEVFDNGVKLKSDTVVHVWMGNKVEEELQKVTEAGFTTILSAPWYLDYISYGQDWQKYYRAEPLGFKGTDTQKKLVIGGEACLWGEYVDATNLTPRLWPRASAVGERLWSDRDVRDLNDAYSRLAKHRCRMVQRGIPAEPLFTGYCAHEYKGV
;
A
#
# COMPACT_ATOMS: atom_id res chain seq x y z
N MET A 1 -25.96 87.90 -18.87
CA MET A 1 -24.51 88.18 -18.75
C MET A 1 -23.76 86.85 -18.91
N PHE A 2 -22.52 86.83 -19.40
CA PHE A 2 -21.79 85.62 -19.82
C PHE A 2 -20.95 84.96 -18.70
N ALA A 3 -20.33 83.80 -19.04
CA ALA A 3 -19.23 83.07 -18.39
C ALA A 3 -19.65 81.74 -17.67
N THR A 4 -19.48 80.55 -18.29
CA THR A 4 -18.30 79.61 -18.26
C THR A 4 -18.07 78.86 -16.94
N LEU A 5 -17.49 77.64 -16.86
CA LEU A 5 -17.41 76.42 -17.69
C LEU A 5 -16.78 75.30 -16.79
N LYS A 6 -16.58 74.06 -17.27
CA LYS A 6 -16.07 72.90 -16.47
C LYS A 6 -14.53 72.85 -16.41
N PHE A 7 -13.92 72.33 -15.32
CA PHE A 7 -13.37 70.95 -15.18
C PHE A 7 -12.35 70.74 -14.01
N ALA A 8 -12.29 69.47 -13.54
CA ALA A 8 -11.10 68.68 -13.10
C ALA A 8 -10.33 68.91 -11.75
N ALA A 9 -10.35 67.84 -10.94
CA ALA A 9 -9.20 67.11 -10.34
C ALA A 9 -8.48 67.56 -9.03
N LEU A 10 -7.91 66.53 -8.35
CA LEU A 10 -7.11 66.52 -7.10
C LEU A 10 -7.87 66.96 -5.82
N LEU A 11 -7.63 66.42 -4.60
CA LEU A 11 -6.50 65.67 -4.03
C LEU A 11 -6.96 64.45 -3.18
N LEU A 12 -6.01 63.56 -2.84
CA LEU A 12 -6.19 62.42 -1.92
C LEU A 12 -5.04 62.39 -0.88
N ALA A 13 -5.34 62.28 0.43
CA ALA A 13 -4.32 62.04 1.48
C ALA A 13 -4.94 61.68 2.85
N VAL A 14 -4.38 60.65 3.54
CA VAL A 14 -4.04 60.60 5.00
C VAL A 14 -5.22 60.77 6.00
N VAL A 15 -5.54 59.88 6.97
CA VAL A 15 -4.89 58.71 7.61
C VAL A 15 -5.98 57.93 8.42
N VAL A 16 -5.90 56.70 8.95
CA VAL A 16 -4.90 55.59 9.02
C VAL A 16 -5.64 54.23 9.15
N CYS A 17 -4.90 53.12 9.30
CA CYS A 17 -5.34 51.73 9.46
C CYS A 17 -6.17 51.39 10.72
N TRP A 18 -6.91 50.28 10.67
CA TRP A 18 -6.68 49.10 11.55
C TRP A 18 -6.86 47.82 10.73
N ALA A 19 -6.10 46.78 11.05
CA ALA A 19 -5.77 45.64 10.18
C ALA A 19 -6.93 44.90 9.48
N THR A 20 -6.84 44.76 8.16
CA THR A 20 -7.20 43.52 7.46
C THR A 20 -5.97 42.62 7.41
N GLN A 21 -6.13 41.33 7.65
CA GLN A 21 -5.05 40.36 7.57
C GLN A 21 -4.97 39.85 6.14
N ASP A 22 -4.03 40.38 5.35
CA ASP A 22 -3.79 39.95 3.98
C ASP A 22 -3.41 38.46 3.95
N TYR A 23 -3.97 37.73 2.99
CA TYR A 23 -3.50 36.38 2.67
C TYR A 23 -2.17 36.51 1.94
N ASP A 24 -1.09 36.46 2.73
CA ASP A 24 0.29 36.52 2.27
C ASP A 24 0.60 35.27 1.44
N TYR A 25 0.37 35.38 0.13
CA TYR A 25 0.59 34.36 -0.89
C TYR A 25 2.09 34.23 -1.15
N ASN A 26 2.84 33.89 -0.10
CA ASN A 26 4.29 33.72 -0.10
C ASN A 26 4.67 32.82 -1.26
N ASP A 27 5.69 33.24 -2.01
CA ASP A 27 6.24 32.48 -3.12
C ASP A 27 6.59 31.07 -2.65
N ALA A 28 5.78 30.10 -3.07
CA ALA A 28 6.22 28.72 -3.09
C ALA A 28 7.46 28.68 -3.98
N GLU A 29 8.52 28.02 -3.52
CA GLU A 29 9.73 27.82 -4.32
C GLU A 29 9.31 27.31 -5.71
N ILE A 30 9.77 27.99 -6.77
CA ILE A 30 9.60 27.49 -8.13
C ILE A 30 10.57 26.31 -8.29
N ASP A 31 10.18 25.16 -7.72
CA ASP A 31 10.74 23.85 -8.00
C ASP A 31 10.80 23.72 -9.53
N GLU A 32 12.01 23.77 -10.11
CA GLU A 32 12.18 23.65 -11.56
C GLU A 32 11.55 22.34 -12.03
N GLU A 33 10.60 22.41 -12.99
CA GLU A 33 9.85 21.23 -13.43
C GLU A 33 10.81 20.12 -13.88
N PRO A 34 10.79 18.92 -13.25
CA PRO A 34 11.77 17.88 -13.55
C PRO A 34 11.78 17.53 -15.03
N THR A 35 12.94 17.65 -15.65
CA THR A 35 13.06 17.45 -17.10
C THR A 35 13.27 15.97 -17.44
N LEU A 36 12.69 15.52 -18.56
CA LEU A 36 12.81 14.13 -18.99
C LEU A 36 14.22 13.88 -19.58
N GLY A 37 15.10 13.29 -18.78
CA GLY A 37 16.48 12.98 -19.17
C GLY A 37 16.78 11.48 -19.27
N ASP A 38 18.05 11.17 -19.44
CA ASP A 38 18.58 9.82 -19.31
C ASP A 38 19.24 9.60 -17.95
N SER A 39 18.61 8.75 -17.15
CA SER A 39 19.16 8.22 -15.91
C SER A 39 20.31 7.24 -16.23
N PRO A 40 21.43 7.26 -15.49
CA PRO A 40 22.48 6.24 -15.60
C PRO A 40 21.98 4.83 -15.19
N TYR A 41 20.83 4.75 -14.52
CA TYR A 41 20.13 3.51 -14.15
C TYR A 41 18.96 3.18 -15.10
N GLY A 42 18.84 3.91 -16.22
CA GLY A 42 17.94 3.66 -17.34
C GLY A 42 16.46 3.88 -17.02
N SER A 43 15.84 2.88 -16.39
CA SER A 43 14.39 2.84 -16.08
C SER A 43 14.03 1.94 -14.89
N LEU A 44 15.01 1.66 -14.00
CA LEU A 44 14.81 0.85 -12.81
C LEU A 44 13.90 1.54 -11.79
N TRP A 45 12.91 0.80 -11.27
CA TRP A 45 12.00 1.27 -10.24
C TRP A 45 11.41 0.12 -9.37
N PRO A 46 11.54 0.15 -8.03
CA PRO A 46 12.50 0.95 -7.28
C PRO A 46 13.96 0.73 -7.70
N LEU A 47 14.78 1.78 -7.57
CA LEU A 47 16.22 1.74 -7.80
C LEU A 47 16.92 0.78 -6.80
N PRO A 48 17.65 -0.25 -7.26
CA PRO A 48 18.32 -1.20 -6.38
C PRO A 48 19.41 -0.57 -5.50
N GLN A 49 19.65 -1.18 -4.33
CA GLN A 49 20.64 -0.74 -3.34
C GLN A 49 22.06 -0.54 -3.93
N LYS A 50 22.48 -1.42 -4.85
CA LYS A 50 23.74 -1.30 -5.60
C LYS A 50 23.55 -1.75 -7.04
N VAL A 51 23.91 -0.89 -7.98
CA VAL A 51 23.81 -1.11 -9.43
C VAL A 51 25.16 -0.81 -10.09
N GLN A 52 25.64 -1.71 -10.95
CA GLN A 52 26.77 -1.49 -11.84
C GLN A 52 26.39 -1.90 -13.26
N ILE A 53 26.11 -0.91 -14.13
CA ILE A 53 25.75 -1.12 -15.53
C ILE A 53 26.97 -0.83 -16.42
N SER A 54 27.26 -1.74 -17.35
CA SER A 54 28.32 -1.59 -18.35
C SER A 54 27.79 -1.07 -19.69
N THR A 55 28.67 -0.60 -20.57
CA THR A 55 28.37 -0.28 -21.97
C THR A 55 28.33 -1.52 -22.88
N VAL A 56 28.71 -2.70 -22.38
CA VAL A 56 28.56 -3.98 -23.10
C VAL A 56 27.08 -4.34 -23.19
N VAL A 57 26.57 -4.63 -24.39
CA VAL A 57 25.16 -4.94 -24.66
C VAL A 57 25.01 -6.33 -25.27
N PHE A 58 24.05 -7.10 -24.77
CA PHE A 58 23.63 -8.40 -25.31
C PHE A 58 22.24 -8.30 -25.94
N LYS A 59 21.93 -9.22 -26.85
CA LYS A 59 20.59 -9.34 -27.47
C LYS A 59 19.82 -10.50 -26.85
N LEU A 60 18.49 -10.36 -26.78
CA LEU A 60 17.57 -11.41 -26.34
C LEU A 60 16.63 -11.80 -27.48
N SER A 61 16.39 -13.10 -27.63
CA SER A 61 15.42 -13.65 -28.58
C SER A 61 14.33 -14.41 -27.84
N GLY A 62 13.08 -13.92 -27.90
CA GLY A 62 11.92 -14.57 -27.27
C GLY A 62 11.50 -15.93 -27.87
N ALA A 63 12.32 -16.49 -28.76
CA ALA A 63 12.21 -17.82 -29.36
C ALA A 63 13.32 -18.79 -28.88
N SER A 64 14.33 -18.32 -28.14
CA SER A 64 15.44 -19.12 -27.62
C SER A 64 15.92 -18.70 -26.22
N PHE A 65 15.34 -17.64 -25.64
CA PHE A 65 15.59 -17.23 -24.27
C PHE A 65 14.70 -18.02 -23.29
N HIS A 66 15.28 -18.52 -22.21
CA HIS A 66 14.59 -19.32 -21.20
C HIS A 66 14.92 -18.87 -19.77
N ILE A 67 13.94 -18.95 -18.87
CA ILE A 67 14.07 -18.73 -17.42
C ILE A 67 13.79 -20.06 -16.72
N PHE A 68 14.72 -20.53 -15.87
CA PHE A 68 14.58 -21.80 -15.14
C PHE A 68 15.43 -21.83 -13.87
N ASP A 69 15.18 -22.80 -12.98
CA ASP A 69 15.94 -23.00 -11.76
C ASP A 69 17.38 -23.46 -12.06
N ALA A 70 18.37 -22.85 -11.41
CA ALA A 70 19.75 -23.32 -11.46
C ALA A 70 19.87 -24.74 -10.89
N LYS A 71 20.79 -25.55 -11.42
CA LYS A 71 20.95 -26.96 -11.04
C LYS A 71 21.26 -27.16 -9.54
N GLU A 72 21.94 -26.19 -8.94
CA GLU A 72 22.31 -26.15 -7.52
C GLU A 72 21.28 -25.40 -6.64
N SER A 73 20.08 -25.11 -7.17
CA SER A 73 18.98 -24.49 -6.43
C SER A 73 18.27 -25.45 -5.49
N SER A 74 17.78 -24.95 -4.36
CA SER A 74 16.81 -25.67 -3.50
C SER A 74 15.38 -25.62 -4.05
N SER A 75 15.11 -24.73 -5.02
CA SER A 75 13.88 -24.76 -5.82
C SER A 75 14.02 -25.65 -7.06
N GLY A 76 12.89 -26.02 -7.64
CA GLY A 76 12.84 -26.74 -8.91
C GLY A 76 11.43 -26.78 -9.48
N ALA A 77 11.17 -27.72 -10.39
CA ALA A 77 9.89 -27.84 -11.12
C ALA A 77 8.65 -28.00 -10.23
N SER A 78 8.79 -28.47 -8.98
CA SER A 78 7.71 -28.53 -7.99
C SER A 78 7.29 -27.16 -7.45
N CYS A 79 8.19 -26.16 -7.46
CA CYS A 79 7.98 -24.85 -6.87
C CYS A 79 7.05 -23.98 -7.73
N ARG A 80 5.73 -24.20 -7.59
CA ARG A 80 4.68 -23.58 -8.42
C ARG A 80 4.74 -22.05 -8.43
N LEU A 81 5.18 -21.42 -7.33
CA LEU A 81 5.37 -19.97 -7.22
C LEU A 81 6.39 -19.46 -8.25
N LEU A 82 7.56 -20.09 -8.34
CA LEU A 82 8.60 -19.69 -9.30
C LEU A 82 8.23 -20.09 -10.73
N GLN A 83 7.68 -21.28 -10.97
CA GLN A 83 7.26 -21.70 -12.32
C GLN A 83 6.17 -20.77 -12.90
N ASN A 84 5.25 -20.27 -12.06
CA ASN A 84 4.27 -19.25 -12.46
C ASN A 84 4.94 -17.88 -12.72
N ALA A 85 5.94 -17.51 -11.94
CA ALA A 85 6.69 -16.27 -12.13
C ALA A 85 7.51 -16.27 -13.43
N TYR A 86 8.22 -17.35 -13.74
CA TYR A 86 9.02 -17.49 -14.97
C TYR A 86 8.16 -17.26 -16.22
N ARG A 87 6.98 -17.88 -16.28
CA ARG A 87 6.01 -17.68 -17.38
C ARG A 87 5.53 -16.23 -17.47
N ARG A 88 5.13 -15.64 -16.33
CA ARG A 88 4.66 -14.25 -16.24
C ARG A 88 5.71 -13.25 -16.74
N TYR A 89 6.99 -13.45 -16.38
CA TYR A 89 8.07 -12.57 -16.80
C TYR A 89 8.52 -12.78 -18.26
N ASP A 90 8.53 -14.02 -18.77
CA ASP A 90 8.68 -14.30 -20.20
C ASP A 90 7.58 -13.57 -21.03
N GLU A 91 6.33 -13.62 -20.57
CA GLU A 91 5.22 -12.87 -21.17
C GLU A 91 5.44 -11.35 -21.09
N TYR A 92 5.81 -10.78 -19.92
CA TYR A 92 6.09 -9.34 -19.81
C TYR A 92 7.25 -8.86 -20.70
N ILE A 93 8.29 -9.68 -20.88
CA ILE A 93 9.46 -9.33 -21.68
C ILE A 93 9.15 -9.44 -23.20
N PHE A 94 8.39 -10.46 -23.64
CA PHE A 94 8.27 -10.81 -25.07
C PHE A 94 6.86 -10.73 -25.69
N THR A 95 5.80 -10.36 -24.96
CA THR A 95 4.41 -10.34 -25.48
C THR A 95 4.23 -9.55 -26.79
N SER A 96 4.93 -8.42 -26.97
CA SER A 96 4.85 -7.67 -28.24
C SER A 96 5.40 -8.47 -29.43
N SER A 97 6.44 -9.27 -29.21
CA SER A 97 7.18 -9.97 -30.26
C SER A 97 6.52 -11.28 -30.69
N ARG A 98 5.81 -11.99 -29.79
CA ARG A 98 5.07 -13.21 -30.16
C ARG A 98 3.74 -12.92 -30.89
N LYS A 99 3.15 -11.73 -30.73
CA LYS A 99 1.96 -11.31 -31.49
C LYS A 99 2.30 -10.82 -32.91
N GLN A 100 3.54 -10.36 -33.17
CA GLN A 100 3.99 -9.88 -34.50
C GLN A 100 4.53 -10.99 -35.43
N GLY A 101 3.86 -12.15 -35.47
CA GLY A 101 4.06 -13.19 -36.49
C GLY A 101 5.35 -14.03 -36.38
N GLN A 102 5.27 -15.32 -36.75
CA GLN A 102 6.41 -16.25 -36.74
C GLN A 102 7.39 -16.01 -37.91
N ASN A 103 8.10 -14.89 -37.90
CA ASN A 103 9.11 -14.60 -38.92
C ASN A 103 10.44 -15.31 -38.60
N LYS A 104 10.57 -16.54 -39.12
CA LYS A 104 11.78 -17.36 -39.35
C LYS A 104 12.94 -17.23 -38.33
N SER A 105 13.27 -18.35 -37.69
CA SER A 105 14.40 -18.49 -36.77
C SER A 105 15.72 -17.96 -37.36
N LYS A 106 16.14 -16.77 -36.90
CA LYS A 106 17.56 -16.42 -36.92
C LYS A 106 18.30 -17.39 -36.00
N LYS A 107 19.44 -17.92 -36.44
CA LYS A 107 20.36 -18.61 -35.53
C LYS A 107 20.78 -17.63 -34.44
N ALA A 108 20.85 -18.10 -33.19
CA ALA A 108 21.47 -17.35 -32.12
C ALA A 108 22.93 -17.01 -32.50
N LEU A 109 23.33 -15.77 -32.30
CA LEU A 109 24.69 -15.30 -32.45
C LEU A 109 25.48 -15.57 -31.16
N ALA A 110 26.81 -15.64 -31.24
CA ALA A 110 27.67 -15.85 -30.07
C ALA A 110 27.66 -14.68 -29.06
N SER A 111 26.92 -13.61 -29.35
CA SER A 111 26.67 -12.44 -28.50
C SER A 111 25.30 -12.46 -27.81
N ASP A 112 24.44 -13.42 -28.13
CA ASP A 112 23.07 -13.46 -27.63
C ASP A 112 23.02 -14.10 -26.24
N MET A 113 22.23 -13.52 -25.33
CA MET A 113 21.96 -14.10 -24.03
C MET A 113 20.78 -15.08 -24.14
N SER A 114 21.01 -16.34 -23.81
CA SER A 114 20.03 -17.43 -23.99
C SER A 114 19.31 -17.83 -22.71
N GLU A 115 19.84 -17.50 -21.53
CA GLU A 115 19.32 -18.05 -20.27
C GLU A 115 19.32 -17.02 -19.14
N LEU A 116 18.32 -17.13 -18.26
CA LEU A 116 18.37 -16.63 -16.89
C LEU A 116 18.18 -17.81 -15.93
N GLN A 117 19.25 -18.16 -15.22
CA GLN A 117 19.25 -19.23 -14.23
C GLN A 117 18.96 -18.65 -12.84
N VAL A 118 17.95 -19.20 -12.14
CA VAL A 118 17.47 -18.71 -10.85
C VAL A 118 17.90 -19.65 -9.72
N TRP A 119 18.74 -19.17 -8.81
CA TRP A 119 19.37 -19.95 -7.75
C TRP A 119 18.85 -19.52 -6.37
N ILE A 120 17.99 -20.36 -5.77
CA ILE A 120 17.61 -20.24 -4.36
C ILE A 120 18.63 -20.96 -3.49
N THR A 121 19.22 -20.25 -2.52
CA THR A 121 20.43 -20.72 -1.82
C THR A 121 20.21 -21.23 -0.40
N SER A 122 19.09 -20.88 0.24
CA SER A 122 18.68 -21.52 1.49
C SER A 122 18.15 -22.92 1.22
N ALA A 123 18.50 -23.91 2.07
CA ALA A 123 17.96 -25.27 1.96
C ALA A 123 16.42 -25.29 2.10
N ASP A 124 15.87 -24.46 2.99
CA ASP A 124 14.45 -24.11 3.00
C ASP A 124 14.21 -22.90 2.07
N SER A 125 13.47 -23.12 0.98
CA SER A 125 13.18 -22.10 -0.02
C SER A 125 11.98 -21.19 0.31
N GLU A 126 11.12 -21.56 1.27
CA GLU A 126 9.80 -20.97 1.54
C GLU A 126 8.78 -21.04 0.37
N CYS A 127 8.98 -21.86 -0.67
CA CYS A 127 8.14 -21.83 -1.87
C CYS A 127 6.64 -22.11 -1.66
N ASP A 128 6.30 -23.01 -0.73
CA ASP A 128 4.92 -23.36 -0.37
C ASP A 128 4.41 -22.62 0.88
N SER A 129 5.25 -21.76 1.47
CA SER A 129 4.91 -20.91 2.61
C SER A 129 4.14 -19.65 2.18
N TYR A 130 3.62 -18.92 3.17
CA TYR A 130 3.23 -17.51 3.03
C TYR A 130 4.41 -16.59 3.38
N PRO A 131 4.53 -15.42 2.74
CA PRO A 131 5.52 -14.42 3.14
C PRO A 131 5.18 -13.84 4.52
N SER A 132 6.19 -13.30 5.21
CA SER A 132 6.08 -12.68 6.53
C SER A 132 6.92 -11.40 6.61
N VAL A 133 6.83 -10.66 7.72
CA VAL A 133 7.68 -9.48 7.96
C VAL A 133 9.18 -9.82 8.10
N THR A 134 9.54 -11.09 8.28
CA THR A 134 10.93 -11.57 8.36
C THR A 134 11.39 -12.34 7.11
N SER A 135 10.57 -12.42 6.06
CA SER A 135 10.92 -13.13 4.82
C SER A 135 12.04 -12.40 4.05
N ASP A 136 13.06 -13.16 3.63
CA ASP A 136 14.23 -12.60 2.94
C ASP A 136 13.93 -12.24 1.48
N GLU A 137 13.87 -10.93 1.22
CA GLU A 137 13.65 -10.33 -0.10
C GLU A 137 14.95 -9.90 -0.81
N SER A 138 16.12 -10.23 -0.26
CA SER A 138 17.40 -9.88 -0.87
C SER A 138 17.74 -10.75 -2.08
N TYR A 139 18.45 -10.16 -3.05
CA TYR A 139 18.92 -10.90 -4.22
C TYR A 139 20.18 -10.29 -4.82
N LYS A 140 20.82 -11.08 -5.69
CA LYS A 140 21.92 -10.67 -6.55
C LYS A 140 21.58 -11.05 -7.98
N LEU A 141 21.68 -10.11 -8.90
CA LEU A 141 21.46 -10.33 -10.32
C LEU A 141 22.74 -9.98 -11.06
N SER A 142 23.33 -10.95 -11.74
CA SER A 142 24.47 -10.75 -12.63
C SER A 142 24.03 -11.10 -14.04
N VAL A 143 24.09 -10.13 -14.93
CA VAL A 143 23.70 -10.25 -16.35
C VAL A 143 24.98 -10.28 -17.18
N ASP A 144 25.35 -11.46 -17.66
CA ASP A 144 26.44 -11.65 -18.64
C ASP A 144 25.99 -12.66 -19.73
N SER A 145 26.82 -12.87 -20.75
CA SER A 145 26.53 -13.76 -21.87
C SER A 145 27.35 -15.07 -21.80
N PRO A 146 26.76 -16.25 -22.10
CA PRO A 146 25.40 -16.47 -22.60
C PRO A 146 24.32 -16.59 -21.50
N VAL A 147 24.70 -16.61 -20.22
CA VAL A 147 23.82 -16.90 -19.08
C VAL A 147 23.83 -15.77 -18.06
N ALA A 148 22.66 -15.19 -17.78
CA ALA A 148 22.43 -14.38 -16.59
C ALA A 148 22.10 -15.26 -15.38
N VAL A 149 22.49 -14.82 -14.18
CA VAL A 149 22.25 -15.55 -12.92
C VAL A 149 21.55 -14.63 -11.91
N LEU A 150 20.38 -15.07 -11.44
CA LEU A 150 19.65 -14.46 -10.33
C LEU A 150 19.76 -15.35 -9.10
N LYS A 151 20.47 -14.88 -8.07
CA LYS A 151 20.76 -15.64 -6.84
C LYS A 151 20.08 -14.97 -5.63
N ALA A 152 19.27 -15.72 -4.89
CA ALA A 152 18.52 -15.21 -3.74
C ALA A 152 18.52 -16.23 -2.58
N PRO A 153 18.44 -15.79 -1.31
CA PRO A 153 18.31 -16.72 -0.18
C PRO A 153 16.98 -17.50 -0.22
N LYS A 154 15.87 -16.81 -0.49
CA LYS A 154 14.49 -17.36 -0.50
C LYS A 154 13.77 -17.02 -1.81
N VAL A 155 12.62 -17.66 -2.07
CA VAL A 155 11.82 -17.38 -3.28
C VAL A 155 11.39 -15.92 -3.42
N TRP A 156 11.24 -15.18 -2.31
CA TRP A 156 10.77 -13.80 -2.30
C TRP A 156 11.77 -12.86 -2.98
N GLY A 157 13.06 -12.94 -2.63
CA GLY A 157 14.12 -12.21 -3.32
C GLY A 157 14.21 -12.52 -4.82
N ALA A 158 13.98 -13.77 -5.21
CA ALA A 158 13.92 -14.14 -6.63
C ALA A 158 12.72 -13.48 -7.35
N LEU A 159 11.55 -13.33 -6.71
CA LEU A 159 10.44 -12.57 -7.30
C LEU A 159 10.78 -11.10 -7.53
N ARG A 160 11.56 -10.47 -6.63
CA ARG A 160 12.01 -9.07 -6.77
C ARG A 160 13.08 -8.91 -7.85
N GLY A 161 14.03 -9.85 -7.92
CA GLY A 161 15.06 -9.88 -8.95
C GLY A 161 14.54 -10.18 -10.36
N LEU A 162 13.48 -10.99 -10.49
CA LEU A 162 12.80 -11.21 -11.77
C LEU A 162 12.12 -9.93 -12.29
N GLU A 163 11.52 -9.10 -11.42
CA GLU A 163 11.02 -7.79 -11.82
C GLU A 163 12.17 -6.92 -12.31
N THR A 164 13.22 -6.74 -11.51
CA THR A 164 14.40 -5.93 -11.87
C THR A 164 15.05 -6.39 -13.19
N PHE A 165 15.20 -7.70 -13.43
CA PHE A 165 15.66 -8.23 -14.71
C PHE A 165 14.73 -7.82 -15.87
N SER A 166 13.41 -7.94 -15.69
CA SER A 166 12.44 -7.52 -16.69
C SER A 166 12.41 -6.00 -16.94
N GLN A 167 12.95 -5.20 -16.01
CA GLN A 167 13.09 -3.75 -16.15
C GLN A 167 14.32 -3.35 -16.97
N LEU A 168 15.43 -4.10 -16.83
CA LEU A 168 16.67 -3.91 -17.59
C LEU A 168 16.51 -4.21 -19.11
N VAL A 169 15.54 -5.04 -19.52
CA VAL A 169 15.35 -5.38 -20.94
C VAL A 169 14.59 -4.28 -21.69
N TYR A 170 15.30 -3.59 -22.59
CA TYR A 170 14.77 -2.52 -23.45
C TYR A 170 14.63 -2.96 -24.91
N LYS A 171 14.10 -2.07 -25.78
CA LYS A 171 14.14 -2.20 -27.25
C LYS A 171 15.16 -1.20 -27.78
N ASP A 172 16.02 -1.61 -28.70
CA ASP A 172 16.89 -0.69 -29.44
C ASP A 172 16.13 0.05 -30.56
N GLU A 173 16.83 0.92 -31.29
CA GLU A 173 16.31 1.71 -32.43
C GLU A 173 15.69 0.84 -33.54
N TYR A 174 16.11 -0.42 -33.66
CA TYR A 174 15.60 -1.39 -34.63
C TYR A 174 14.50 -2.29 -34.04
N GLY A 175 14.05 -1.99 -32.81
CA GLY A 175 13.03 -2.73 -32.08
C GLY A 175 13.50 -4.04 -31.43
N ALA A 176 14.78 -4.38 -31.54
CA ALA A 176 15.33 -5.63 -31.02
C ALA A 176 15.57 -5.56 -29.50
N LYS A 177 15.24 -6.65 -28.82
CA LYS A 177 15.34 -6.76 -27.37
C LYS A 177 16.80 -6.81 -26.94
N SER A 178 17.19 -5.89 -26.06
CA SER A 178 18.57 -5.67 -25.64
C SER A 178 18.67 -5.54 -24.11
N ILE A 179 19.84 -5.85 -23.56
CA ILE A 179 20.16 -5.64 -22.14
C ILE A 179 21.66 -5.32 -22.01
N ASN A 180 22.04 -4.51 -21.03
CA ASN A 180 23.44 -4.22 -20.73
C ASN A 180 24.01 -5.26 -19.75
N ARG A 181 25.31 -5.56 -19.84
CA ARG A 181 26.01 -6.33 -18.81
C ARG A 181 25.92 -5.58 -17.48
N THR A 182 25.30 -6.21 -16.48
CA THR A 182 24.81 -5.51 -15.28
C THR A 182 24.98 -6.38 -14.05
N ASP A 183 25.60 -5.84 -13.00
CA ASP A 183 25.69 -6.47 -11.69
C ASP A 183 24.90 -5.65 -10.65
N ILE A 184 23.96 -6.32 -9.99
CA ILE A 184 23.07 -5.73 -8.98
C ILE A 184 23.13 -6.56 -7.69
N HIS A 185 23.29 -5.88 -6.55
CA HIS A 185 23.04 -6.44 -5.22
C HIS A 185 21.93 -5.59 -4.58
N ASP A 186 20.84 -6.23 -4.14
CA ASP A 186 19.63 -5.50 -3.76
C ASP A 186 18.89 -6.16 -2.59
N PHE A 187 18.19 -5.34 -1.81
CA PHE A 187 17.37 -5.68 -0.66
C PHE A 187 16.50 -4.48 -0.28
N PRO A 188 15.33 -4.67 0.34
CA PRO A 188 14.51 -3.55 0.77
C PRO A 188 15.12 -2.83 1.99
N ARG A 189 15.01 -1.51 2.02
CA ARG A 189 15.31 -0.66 3.19
C ARG A 189 14.36 -0.95 4.36
N PHE A 190 13.08 -1.23 4.07
CA PHE A 190 12.04 -1.50 5.06
C PHE A 190 11.30 -2.82 4.78
N ALA A 191 11.00 -3.57 5.83
CA ALA A 191 10.41 -4.90 5.74
C ALA A 191 8.89 -4.89 5.52
N HIS A 192 8.19 -3.84 5.94
CA HIS A 192 6.74 -3.67 5.75
C HIS A 192 6.48 -2.57 4.73
N ARG A 193 5.99 -2.94 3.53
CA ARG A 193 5.76 -2.01 2.42
C ARG A 193 4.36 -2.23 1.89
N GLY A 194 3.43 -1.46 2.45
CA GLY A 194 1.99 -1.69 2.31
C GLY A 194 1.26 -0.81 1.32
N LEU A 195 0.13 -1.33 0.84
CA LEU A 195 -0.91 -0.60 0.16
C LEU A 195 -2.23 -0.90 0.87
N LEU A 196 -2.89 0.12 1.43
CA LEU A 196 -4.26 0.03 1.92
C LEU A 196 -5.23 0.30 0.77
N LEU A 197 -6.14 -0.65 0.52
CA LEU A 197 -7.35 -0.40 -0.28
C LEU A 197 -8.59 -0.62 0.58
N ASP A 198 -9.42 0.42 0.65
CA ASP A 198 -10.78 0.39 1.17
C ASP A 198 -11.71 -0.31 0.16
N THR A 199 -12.46 -1.32 0.62
CA THR A 199 -13.51 -1.99 -0.17
C THR A 199 -14.91 -1.83 0.40
N SER A 200 -15.07 -0.96 1.40
CA SER A 200 -16.32 -0.72 2.12
C SER A 200 -17.03 0.54 1.68
N ARG A 201 -16.32 1.68 1.57
CA ARG A 201 -16.91 2.94 1.10
C ARG A 201 -17.33 2.84 -0.37
N HIS A 202 -16.62 2.04 -1.17
CA HIS A 202 -17.10 1.46 -2.43
C HIS A 202 -16.58 0.02 -2.60
N PHE A 203 -17.42 -0.86 -3.14
CA PHE A 203 -17.04 -2.25 -3.42
C PHE A 203 -16.08 -2.34 -4.62
N LEU A 204 -14.90 -2.96 -4.44
CA LEU A 204 -13.95 -3.20 -5.52
C LEU A 204 -14.14 -4.59 -6.14
N PRO A 205 -14.49 -4.71 -7.43
CA PRO A 205 -14.56 -6.01 -8.10
C PRO A 205 -13.20 -6.73 -8.04
N ILE A 206 -13.22 -8.04 -7.78
CA ILE A 206 -12.01 -8.88 -7.57
C ILE A 206 -10.93 -8.63 -8.64
N LYS A 207 -11.32 -8.47 -9.91
CA LYS A 207 -10.38 -8.18 -11.02
C LYS A 207 -9.56 -6.90 -10.80
N VAL A 208 -10.12 -5.87 -10.17
CA VAL A 208 -9.42 -4.61 -9.84
C VAL A 208 -8.40 -4.85 -8.72
N ILE A 209 -8.76 -5.61 -7.68
CA ILE A 209 -7.85 -6.02 -6.61
C ILE A 209 -6.68 -6.84 -7.19
N LEU A 210 -6.96 -7.85 -8.03
CA LEU A 210 -5.92 -8.67 -8.65
C LEU A 210 -5.02 -7.86 -9.61
N ALA A 211 -5.57 -6.90 -10.35
CA ALA A 211 -4.77 -6.01 -11.21
C ALA A 211 -3.83 -5.12 -10.40
N ASN A 212 -4.28 -4.63 -9.25
CA ASN A 212 -3.44 -3.80 -8.38
C ASN A 212 -2.42 -4.63 -7.58
N LEU A 213 -2.70 -5.91 -7.27
CA LEU A 213 -1.70 -6.86 -6.76
C LEU A 213 -0.59 -7.18 -7.77
N GLU A 214 -0.84 -7.11 -9.09
CA GLU A 214 0.23 -7.13 -10.10
C GLU A 214 1.06 -5.84 -10.06
N ALA A 215 0.41 -4.67 -10.05
CA ALA A 215 1.10 -3.39 -10.00
C ALA A 215 1.96 -3.22 -8.73
N MET A 216 1.47 -3.68 -7.57
CA MET A 216 2.24 -3.79 -6.33
C MET A 216 3.51 -4.62 -6.50
N ALA A 217 3.42 -5.78 -7.14
CA ALA A 217 4.57 -6.65 -7.37
C ALA A 217 5.63 -5.99 -8.26
N TRP A 218 5.20 -5.26 -9.30
CA TRP A 218 6.11 -4.50 -10.18
C TRP A 218 6.79 -3.31 -9.48
N ASN A 219 6.15 -2.78 -8.43
CA ASN A 219 6.66 -1.70 -7.58
C ASN A 219 7.33 -2.23 -6.28
N LYS A 220 7.53 -3.55 -6.16
CA LYS A 220 8.14 -4.23 -5.00
C LYS A 220 7.45 -3.99 -3.64
N PHE A 221 6.17 -3.64 -3.62
CA PHE A 221 5.33 -3.71 -2.41
C PHE A 221 5.16 -5.16 -1.96
N ASN A 222 4.97 -5.39 -0.66
CA ASN A 222 4.89 -6.73 -0.07
C ASN A 222 3.75 -6.92 0.96
N VAL A 223 2.96 -5.90 1.25
CA VAL A 223 1.74 -6.00 2.07
C VAL A 223 0.56 -5.42 1.31
N PHE A 224 -0.51 -6.19 1.16
CA PHE A 224 -1.84 -5.69 0.86
C PHE A 224 -2.58 -5.57 2.19
N HIS A 225 -2.84 -4.34 2.60
CA HIS A 225 -3.68 -4.03 3.74
C HIS A 225 -5.10 -3.88 3.21
N TRP A 226 -6.00 -4.76 3.67
CA TRP A 226 -7.35 -4.85 3.14
C TRP A 226 -8.36 -4.34 4.17
N HIS A 227 -8.67 -3.04 4.07
CA HIS A 227 -9.75 -2.40 4.80
C HIS A 227 -11.09 -2.87 4.22
N ILE A 228 -11.59 -4.00 4.75
CA ILE A 228 -12.60 -4.81 4.07
C ILE A 228 -14.05 -4.41 4.43
N VAL A 229 -14.27 -3.77 5.59
CA VAL A 229 -15.59 -3.39 6.12
C VAL A 229 -15.48 -2.06 6.89
N ASP A 230 -16.55 -1.26 6.86
CA ASP A 230 -16.63 0.07 7.51
C ASP A 230 -18.13 0.45 7.71
N ASP A 231 -18.47 1.67 8.11
CA ASP A 231 -19.84 2.20 8.25
C ASP A 231 -20.77 1.96 7.03
N PRO A 232 -20.36 2.23 5.78
CA PRO A 232 -21.26 2.13 4.63
C PRO A 232 -21.66 0.68 4.33
N SER A 233 -20.68 -0.25 4.25
CA SER A 233 -20.96 -1.62 3.86
C SER A 233 -20.12 -2.72 4.53
N PHE A 234 -20.65 -3.94 4.52
CA PHE A 234 -19.99 -5.16 5.02
C PHE A 234 -19.91 -6.21 3.90
N PRO A 235 -18.97 -6.10 2.95
CA PRO A 235 -18.88 -7.05 1.84
C PRO A 235 -18.24 -8.41 2.22
N TYR A 236 -17.60 -8.56 3.38
CA TYR A 236 -16.99 -9.84 3.79
C TYR A 236 -18.06 -10.91 4.13
N LEU A 237 -18.10 -12.03 3.38
CA LEU A 237 -19.00 -13.15 3.70
C LEU A 237 -18.42 -14.04 4.81
N SER A 238 -18.72 -13.67 6.05
CA SER A 238 -18.49 -14.53 7.21
C SER A 238 -19.32 -15.81 7.13
N ARG A 239 -18.76 -16.96 7.53
CA ARG A 239 -19.48 -18.23 7.66
C ARG A 239 -20.09 -18.42 9.04
N THR A 240 -19.44 -17.89 10.08
CA THR A 240 -19.99 -17.84 11.44
C THR A 240 -21.16 -16.85 11.56
N PHE A 241 -21.09 -15.71 10.85
CA PHE A 241 -22.14 -14.68 10.86
C PHE A 241 -22.56 -14.22 9.44
N PRO A 242 -23.24 -15.07 8.64
CA PRO A 242 -23.64 -14.71 7.27
C PRO A 242 -24.57 -13.49 7.18
N GLN A 243 -25.27 -13.16 8.28
CA GLN A 243 -26.16 -12.00 8.37
C GLN A 243 -25.41 -10.67 8.21
N LEU A 244 -24.12 -10.61 8.58
CA LEU A 244 -23.29 -9.40 8.43
C LEU A 244 -23.25 -8.96 6.96
N SER A 245 -22.91 -9.83 6.02
CA SER A 245 -22.96 -9.49 4.58
C SER A 245 -24.37 -9.51 4.00
N GLN A 246 -25.29 -10.35 4.52
CA GLN A 246 -26.67 -10.42 4.01
C GLN A 246 -27.46 -9.12 4.22
N HIS A 247 -27.13 -8.35 5.25
CA HIS A 247 -27.79 -7.08 5.58
C HIS A 247 -26.84 -5.86 5.56
N GLY A 248 -25.53 -6.08 5.68
CA GLY A 248 -24.52 -5.03 5.69
C GLY A 248 -23.92 -4.68 4.33
N ALA A 249 -23.83 -5.61 3.37
CA ALA A 249 -23.30 -5.32 2.04
C ALA A 249 -24.23 -4.40 1.22
N TYR A 250 -23.69 -3.61 0.30
CA TYR A 250 -24.48 -2.82 -0.66
C TYR A 250 -25.45 -3.67 -1.48
N GLN A 251 -25.05 -4.91 -1.81
CA GLN A 251 -25.89 -5.88 -2.49
C GLN A 251 -25.43 -7.30 -2.09
N PRO A 252 -26.27 -8.09 -1.41
CA PRO A 252 -25.85 -9.33 -0.72
C PRO A 252 -25.47 -10.51 -1.64
N TYR A 253 -25.52 -10.35 -2.96
CA TYR A 253 -25.12 -11.36 -3.95
C TYR A 253 -24.05 -10.88 -4.94
N THR A 254 -23.95 -9.57 -5.21
CA THR A 254 -23.03 -9.02 -6.23
C THR A 254 -21.95 -8.11 -5.68
N HIS A 255 -22.09 -7.59 -4.45
CA HIS A 255 -21.14 -6.69 -3.79
C HIS A 255 -20.62 -7.35 -2.49
N VAL A 256 -20.20 -8.61 -2.62
CA VAL A 256 -19.79 -9.49 -1.51
C VAL A 256 -18.54 -10.28 -1.93
N TYR A 257 -17.57 -10.39 -1.04
CA TYR A 257 -16.40 -11.26 -1.16
C TYR A 257 -16.69 -12.62 -0.53
N THR A 258 -16.86 -13.65 -1.35
CA THR A 258 -17.09 -15.00 -0.82
C THR A 258 -15.78 -15.61 -0.27
N PRO A 259 -15.84 -16.67 0.55
CA PRO A 259 -14.66 -17.40 0.99
C PRO A 259 -13.78 -17.96 -0.16
N SER A 260 -14.33 -18.11 -1.37
CA SER A 260 -13.56 -18.47 -2.58
C SER A 260 -12.75 -17.29 -3.10
N ASP A 261 -13.30 -16.08 -3.03
CA ASP A 261 -12.69 -14.85 -3.56
C ASP A 261 -11.59 -14.35 -2.63
N VAL A 262 -11.84 -14.36 -1.31
CA VAL A 262 -10.83 -14.10 -0.27
C VAL A 262 -9.65 -15.07 -0.43
N LYS A 263 -9.91 -16.37 -0.62
CA LYS A 263 -8.86 -17.36 -0.89
C LYS A 263 -8.11 -17.12 -2.20
N MET A 264 -8.82 -16.68 -3.25
CA MET A 264 -8.20 -16.34 -4.55
C MET A 264 -7.25 -15.16 -4.42
N ILE A 265 -7.67 -14.10 -3.73
CA ILE A 265 -6.87 -12.89 -3.45
C ILE A 265 -5.62 -13.27 -2.63
N ILE A 266 -5.78 -14.07 -1.57
CA ILE A 266 -4.68 -14.56 -0.72
C ILE A 266 -3.63 -15.36 -1.51
N GLU A 267 -4.02 -16.34 -2.33
CA GLU A 267 -3.05 -17.11 -3.13
C GLU A 267 -2.43 -16.26 -4.25
N PHE A 268 -3.20 -15.36 -4.87
CA PHE A 268 -2.70 -14.48 -5.92
C PHE A 268 -1.65 -13.49 -5.38
N ALA A 269 -1.84 -12.98 -4.16
CA ALA A 269 -0.87 -12.19 -3.42
C ALA A 269 0.37 -13.03 -3.04
N ARG A 270 0.18 -14.24 -2.49
CA ARG A 270 1.26 -15.17 -2.12
C ARG A 270 2.18 -15.50 -3.30
N LEU A 271 1.62 -15.76 -4.49
CA LEU A 271 2.35 -16.01 -5.75
C LEU A 271 3.15 -14.79 -6.29
N ARG A 272 3.09 -13.65 -5.57
CA ARG A 272 3.83 -12.40 -5.80
C ARG A 272 4.64 -11.96 -4.59
N GLY A 273 4.69 -12.77 -3.52
CA GLY A 273 5.34 -12.40 -2.26
C GLY A 273 4.66 -11.21 -1.60
N ILE A 274 3.33 -11.14 -1.69
CA ILE A 274 2.52 -10.11 -1.03
C ILE A 274 1.74 -10.80 0.10
N ARG A 275 1.90 -10.27 1.33
CA ARG A 275 1.11 -10.57 2.51
C ARG A 275 -0.30 -9.98 2.35
N VAL A 276 -1.31 -10.60 2.93
CA VAL A 276 -2.67 -10.02 3.01
C VAL A 276 -3.00 -9.84 4.48
N VAL A 277 -2.94 -8.59 4.95
CA VAL A 277 -3.31 -8.20 6.31
C VAL A 277 -4.77 -7.71 6.22
N PRO A 278 -5.74 -8.43 6.80
CA PRO A 278 -7.10 -7.95 6.88
C PRO A 278 -7.23 -6.89 7.96
N GLU A 279 -8.09 -5.90 7.71
CA GLU A 279 -8.58 -4.98 8.73
C GLU A 279 -10.07 -5.17 8.95
N PHE A 280 -10.46 -5.22 10.22
CA PHE A 280 -11.85 -5.30 10.67
C PHE A 280 -12.02 -4.29 11.80
N ASP A 281 -12.23 -3.02 11.43
CA ASP A 281 -12.18 -1.90 12.36
C ASP A 281 -13.30 -1.95 13.40
N THR A 282 -12.95 -1.66 14.67
CA THR A 282 -13.85 -1.51 15.81
C THR A 282 -13.15 -0.68 16.90
N PRO A 283 -13.86 0.10 17.75
CA PRO A 283 -15.31 0.20 17.88
C PRO A 283 -15.94 1.30 17.03
N GLY A 284 -15.14 2.15 16.36
CA GLY A 284 -15.59 3.05 15.29
C GLY A 284 -16.11 2.27 14.07
N HIS A 285 -16.37 2.95 12.95
CA HIS A 285 -16.41 2.34 11.61
C HIS A 285 -17.24 1.03 11.45
N THR A 286 -18.36 0.92 12.18
CA THR A 286 -19.11 -0.32 12.39
C THR A 286 -20.62 -0.25 12.07
N GLN A 287 -21.15 0.85 11.53
CA GLN A 287 -22.58 1.00 11.22
C GLN A 287 -23.12 -0.08 10.27
N SER A 288 -22.28 -0.67 9.41
CA SER A 288 -22.68 -1.79 8.55
C SER A 288 -22.88 -3.11 9.31
N TRP A 289 -22.13 -3.33 10.38
CA TRP A 289 -22.14 -4.56 11.18
C TRP A 289 -23.47 -4.72 11.93
N GLY A 290 -23.98 -3.63 12.50
CA GLY A 290 -25.26 -3.60 13.24
C GLY A 290 -26.49 -3.94 12.40
N LYS A 291 -26.39 -3.84 11.06
CA LYS A 291 -27.45 -4.29 10.13
C LYS A 291 -27.61 -5.82 10.16
N GLY A 292 -26.51 -6.56 10.40
CA GLY A 292 -26.49 -8.02 10.44
C GLY A 292 -26.42 -8.64 11.85
N GLN A 293 -25.78 -7.96 12.81
CA GLN A 293 -25.66 -8.41 14.19
C GLN A 293 -26.46 -7.50 15.13
N LYS A 294 -27.54 -8.05 15.70
CA LYS A 294 -28.38 -7.33 16.67
C LYS A 294 -27.61 -7.03 17.97
N ASP A 295 -27.99 -5.92 18.58
CA ASP A 295 -27.54 -5.43 19.89
C ASP A 295 -26.02 -5.19 20.01
N LEU A 296 -25.31 -5.16 18.86
CA LEU A 296 -23.87 -4.89 18.78
C LEU A 296 -23.53 -3.41 18.86
N LEU A 297 -24.30 -2.55 18.20
CA LEU A 297 -24.05 -1.10 18.16
C LEU A 297 -24.81 -0.37 19.25
N THR A 298 -24.26 0.77 19.70
CA THR A 298 -24.91 1.62 20.69
C THR A 298 -26.12 2.34 20.09
N PRO A 299 -27.35 2.20 20.64
CA PRO A 299 -28.47 3.07 20.28
C PRO A 299 -28.23 4.48 20.85
N CYS A 300 -28.27 5.50 19.99
CA CYS A 300 -28.11 6.89 20.43
C CYS A 300 -29.43 7.47 20.92
N TYR A 301 -29.36 8.52 21.74
CA TYR A 301 -30.52 9.16 22.37
C TYR A 301 -30.58 10.65 22.03
N SER A 302 -31.80 11.18 21.92
CA SER A 302 -32.10 12.61 21.82
C SER A 302 -32.98 12.99 23.01
N GLY A 303 -32.37 13.57 24.04
CA GLY A 303 -33.00 13.73 25.35
C GLY A 303 -33.31 12.36 25.98
N ALA A 304 -34.56 12.15 26.40
CA ALA A 304 -34.99 10.93 27.07
C ALA A 304 -35.36 9.76 26.13
N SER A 305 -35.37 9.99 24.81
CA SER A 305 -35.84 9.01 23.81
C SER A 305 -34.70 8.53 22.91
N PRO A 306 -34.68 7.26 22.45
CA PRO A 306 -33.80 6.82 21.37
C PRO A 306 -34.00 7.68 20.10
N SER A 307 -32.91 8.06 19.44
CA SER A 307 -32.94 8.86 18.21
C SER A 307 -33.32 8.05 16.96
N GLY A 308 -33.25 6.72 17.04
CA GLY A 308 -33.32 5.82 15.89
C GLY A 308 -32.00 5.67 15.11
N SER A 309 -30.95 6.40 15.51
CA SER A 309 -29.59 6.22 14.99
C SER A 309 -28.75 5.35 15.94
N PHE A 310 -27.71 4.73 15.38
CA PHE A 310 -26.69 3.99 16.12
C PHE A 310 -25.35 4.73 16.06
N GLY A 311 -24.41 4.31 16.88
CA GLY A 311 -23.03 4.79 16.89
C GLY A 311 -22.06 3.62 17.11
N PRO A 312 -20.87 3.86 17.71
CA PRO A 312 -19.86 2.84 17.94
C PRO A 312 -20.39 1.57 18.63
N VAL A 313 -19.66 0.47 18.42
CA VAL A 313 -19.87 -0.82 19.10
C VAL A 313 -20.13 -0.60 20.59
N ASN A 314 -21.13 -1.29 21.14
CA ASN A 314 -21.57 -1.15 22.51
C ASN A 314 -20.65 -1.94 23.45
N PRO A 315 -19.83 -1.27 24.29
CA PRO A 315 -18.74 -1.93 25.02
C PRO A 315 -19.18 -2.46 26.39
N MET A 316 -20.40 -2.16 26.87
CA MET A 316 -20.87 -2.64 28.18
C MET A 316 -21.45 -4.07 28.13
N LEU A 317 -21.80 -4.57 26.94
CA LEU A 317 -22.49 -5.85 26.77
C LEU A 317 -21.50 -7.00 26.60
N ASN A 318 -21.68 -8.10 27.34
CA ASN A 318 -20.83 -9.29 27.16
C ASN A 318 -21.05 -9.96 25.79
N THR A 319 -22.25 -9.88 25.23
CA THR A 319 -22.59 -10.39 23.89
C THR A 319 -21.73 -9.78 22.78
N THR A 320 -21.27 -8.53 22.94
CA THR A 320 -20.28 -7.90 22.05
C THR A 320 -18.98 -8.70 22.01
N TYR A 321 -18.45 -9.08 23.19
CA TYR A 321 -17.18 -9.79 23.30
C TYR A 321 -17.32 -11.28 22.93
N ASP A 322 -18.47 -11.89 23.17
CA ASP A 322 -18.80 -13.24 22.68
C ASP A 322 -18.81 -13.26 21.14
N PHE A 323 -19.45 -12.25 20.51
CA PHE A 323 -19.43 -12.04 19.07
C PHE A 323 -18.01 -11.83 18.53
N MET A 324 -17.24 -10.90 19.09
CA MET A 324 -15.86 -10.63 18.65
C MET A 324 -14.96 -11.87 18.81
N SER A 325 -15.12 -12.64 19.89
CA SER A 325 -14.39 -13.91 20.10
C SER A 325 -14.69 -14.94 19.02
N MET A 326 -15.96 -15.12 18.64
CA MET A 326 -16.34 -16.00 17.53
C MET A 326 -15.92 -15.46 16.15
N PHE A 327 -15.95 -14.15 15.96
CA PHE A 327 -15.63 -13.49 14.69
C PHE A 327 -14.12 -13.51 14.40
N PHE A 328 -13.28 -13.01 15.32
CA PHE A 328 -11.84 -12.97 15.13
C PHE A 328 -11.20 -14.37 15.09
N LYS A 329 -11.85 -15.39 15.69
CA LYS A 329 -11.48 -16.80 15.51
C LYS A 329 -11.74 -17.32 14.08
N GLU A 330 -12.75 -16.80 13.37
CA GLU A 330 -12.90 -17.05 11.94
C GLU A 330 -11.82 -16.31 11.15
N VAL A 331 -11.64 -15.01 11.38
CA VAL A 331 -10.63 -14.17 10.69
C VAL A 331 -9.24 -14.79 10.82
N SER A 332 -8.84 -15.22 12.02
CA SER A 332 -7.54 -15.86 12.27
C SER A 332 -7.34 -17.20 11.54
N THR A 333 -8.44 -17.84 11.14
CA THR A 333 -8.46 -19.12 10.40
C THR A 333 -8.52 -18.89 8.88
N VAL A 334 -9.18 -17.81 8.43
CA VAL A 334 -9.32 -17.46 7.01
C VAL A 334 -8.06 -16.78 6.46
N PHE A 335 -7.47 -15.86 7.22
CA PHE A 335 -6.31 -15.08 6.80
C PHE A 335 -5.01 -15.68 7.38
N PRO A 336 -4.02 -16.05 6.54
CA PRO A 336 -2.84 -16.78 6.99
C PRO A 336 -1.73 -15.89 7.58
N ASP A 337 -1.75 -14.58 7.35
CA ASP A 337 -0.72 -13.66 7.85
C ASP A 337 -0.62 -13.70 9.39
N ALA A 338 0.57 -13.44 9.94
CA ALA A 338 0.77 -13.42 11.39
C ALA A 338 -0.04 -12.30 12.09
N TYR A 339 -0.41 -11.24 11.36
CA TYR A 339 -1.09 -10.06 11.89
C TYR A 339 -2.50 -9.87 11.33
N VAL A 340 -3.34 -9.21 12.13
CA VAL A 340 -4.65 -8.64 11.77
C VAL A 340 -4.64 -7.17 12.20
N HIS A 341 -5.13 -6.25 11.38
CA HIS A 341 -5.39 -4.88 11.81
C HIS A 341 -6.74 -4.84 12.53
N LEU A 342 -6.75 -4.31 13.75
CA LEU A 342 -7.93 -4.21 14.60
C LEU A 342 -8.55 -2.82 14.57
N GLY A 343 -7.93 -1.90 13.82
CA GLY A 343 -8.42 -0.55 13.67
C GLY A 343 -8.28 0.29 14.92
N GLY A 344 -9.38 0.94 15.30
CA GLY A 344 -9.51 1.73 16.52
C GLY A 344 -9.25 3.22 16.33
N ASP A 345 -9.60 3.77 15.17
CA ASP A 345 -9.53 5.19 14.84
C ASP A 345 -10.85 5.96 15.08
N GLU A 346 -10.74 7.30 15.08
CA GLU A 346 -11.83 8.30 15.02
C GLU A 346 -13.09 8.08 15.92
N VAL A 347 -12.97 7.35 17.04
CA VAL A 347 -14.11 6.87 17.84
C VAL A 347 -14.98 8.00 18.42
N ASN A 348 -16.12 8.28 17.77
CA ASN A 348 -17.00 9.38 18.18
C ASN A 348 -17.86 9.04 19.42
N PHE A 349 -17.38 9.46 20.59
CA PHE A 349 -18.04 9.25 21.89
C PHE A 349 -19.44 9.87 22.04
N SER A 350 -19.91 10.70 21.10
CA SER A 350 -21.19 11.44 21.24
C SER A 350 -22.40 10.51 21.44
N CYS A 351 -22.42 9.36 20.76
CA CYS A 351 -23.49 8.38 20.93
C CYS A 351 -23.43 7.69 22.31
N TRP A 352 -22.24 7.24 22.73
CA TRP A 352 -22.02 6.68 24.07
C TRP A 352 -22.44 7.67 25.17
N LYS A 353 -22.05 8.94 25.03
CA LYS A 353 -22.41 10.02 25.95
C LYS A 353 -23.92 10.31 25.99
N SER A 354 -24.66 10.02 24.93
CA SER A 354 -26.13 10.15 24.91
C SER A 354 -26.84 9.02 25.63
N ASN A 355 -26.27 7.80 25.65
CA ASN A 355 -26.96 6.59 26.08
C ASN A 355 -26.99 6.44 27.62
N PRO A 356 -28.18 6.37 28.26
CA PRO A 356 -28.28 6.33 29.72
C PRO A 356 -27.69 5.07 30.38
N ASP A 357 -27.76 3.93 29.71
CA ASP A 357 -27.20 2.68 30.24
C ASP A 357 -25.67 2.69 30.18
N ILE A 358 -25.07 3.31 29.15
CA ILE A 358 -23.63 3.56 29.11
C ILE A 358 -23.22 4.58 30.17
N GLN A 359 -23.96 5.69 30.38
CA GLN A 359 -23.67 6.63 31.47
C GLN A 359 -23.61 5.91 32.84
N LYS A 360 -24.57 5.03 33.10
CA LYS A 360 -24.61 4.18 34.30
C LYS A 360 -23.45 3.19 34.37
N PHE A 361 -22.99 2.65 33.24
CA PHE A 361 -21.79 1.80 33.19
C PHE A 361 -20.50 2.61 33.47
N MET A 362 -20.40 3.84 32.96
CA MET A 362 -19.28 4.77 33.23
C MET A 362 -19.16 5.11 34.73
N GLU A 363 -20.29 5.29 35.41
CA GLU A 363 -20.33 5.44 36.87
C GLU A 363 -19.86 4.17 37.59
N GLN A 364 -20.36 2.99 37.17
CA GLN A 364 -20.01 1.68 37.78
C GLN A 364 -18.53 1.32 37.63
N GLN A 365 -17.90 1.65 36.49
CA GLN A 365 -16.46 1.43 36.28
C GLN A 365 -15.58 2.55 36.86
N GLY A 366 -16.16 3.64 37.38
CA GLY A 366 -15.42 4.80 37.87
C GLY A 366 -14.71 5.61 36.77
N PHE A 367 -15.14 5.49 35.51
CA PHE A 367 -14.59 6.23 34.37
C PHE A 367 -15.07 7.69 34.34
N GLY A 368 -16.23 7.98 34.95
CA GLY A 368 -16.79 9.32 35.03
C GLY A 368 -17.24 9.85 33.67
N MET A 369 -16.76 11.04 33.27
CA MET A 369 -17.10 11.65 31.98
C MET A 369 -16.04 11.43 30.88
N ASP A 370 -15.04 10.58 31.14
CA ASP A 370 -13.89 10.36 30.25
C ASP A 370 -14.07 9.08 29.42
N TYR A 371 -14.68 9.23 28.24
CA TYR A 371 -15.04 8.13 27.35
C TYR A 371 -13.84 7.47 26.65
N SER A 372 -12.65 8.08 26.67
CA SER A 372 -11.40 7.42 26.23
C SER A 372 -11.09 6.17 27.06
N LYS A 373 -11.49 6.15 28.34
CA LYS A 373 -11.38 4.97 29.21
C LYS A 373 -12.35 3.86 28.83
N LEU A 374 -13.50 4.20 28.23
CA LEU A 374 -14.48 3.22 27.77
C LEU A 374 -14.03 2.55 26.46
N GLU A 375 -13.46 3.34 25.56
CA GLU A 375 -12.76 2.86 24.38
C GLU A 375 -11.59 1.97 24.78
N SER A 376 -10.74 2.42 25.70
CA SER A 376 -9.60 1.65 26.21
C SER A 376 -10.01 0.34 26.88
N PHE A 377 -11.15 0.31 27.59
CA PHE A 377 -11.75 -0.89 28.15
C PHE A 377 -12.22 -1.87 27.06
N TYR A 378 -12.84 -1.36 25.99
CA TYR A 378 -13.23 -2.15 24.83
C TYR A 378 -12.00 -2.74 24.13
N MET A 379 -11.04 -1.89 23.76
CA MET A 379 -9.83 -2.29 23.05
C MET A 379 -9.04 -3.32 23.85
N GLN A 380 -8.82 -3.10 25.16
CA GLN A 380 -8.12 -4.10 25.99
C GLN A 380 -8.75 -5.49 25.89
N ARG A 381 -10.08 -5.60 25.99
CA ARG A 381 -10.79 -6.88 25.89
C ARG A 381 -10.71 -7.48 24.48
N LEU A 382 -10.67 -6.65 23.43
CA LEU A 382 -10.44 -7.10 22.06
C LEU A 382 -9.00 -7.62 21.85
N LEU A 383 -7.99 -6.91 22.36
CA LEU A 383 -6.59 -7.32 22.31
C LEU A 383 -6.38 -8.67 23.04
N ASP A 384 -7.03 -8.84 24.19
CA ASP A 384 -7.03 -10.10 24.96
C ASP A 384 -7.67 -11.24 24.14
N ILE A 385 -8.82 -11.00 23.49
CA ILE A 385 -9.49 -11.96 22.60
C ILE A 385 -8.56 -12.37 21.45
N VAL A 386 -8.01 -11.40 20.71
CA VAL A 386 -7.18 -11.68 19.52
C VAL A 386 -5.90 -12.40 19.91
N THR A 387 -5.33 -12.11 21.08
CA THR A 387 -4.18 -12.85 21.63
C THR A 387 -4.47 -14.35 21.76
N THR A 388 -5.70 -14.77 22.10
CA THR A 388 -6.06 -16.21 22.17
C THR A 388 -6.02 -16.93 20.82
N THR A 389 -6.03 -16.20 19.70
CA THR A 389 -5.94 -16.77 18.35
C THR A 389 -4.52 -17.10 17.91
N ASN A 390 -3.51 -16.69 18.70
CA ASN A 390 -2.07 -16.73 18.36
C ASN A 390 -1.66 -15.84 17.18
N LYS A 391 -2.50 -14.85 16.81
CA LYS A 391 -2.11 -13.75 15.92
C LYS A 391 -1.43 -12.62 16.71
N GLY A 392 -0.52 -11.91 16.06
CA GLY A 392 -0.18 -10.54 16.43
C GLY A 392 -1.27 -9.59 15.95
N TYR A 393 -1.22 -8.33 16.38
CA TYR A 393 -2.19 -7.32 15.97
C TYR A 393 -1.53 -5.98 15.66
N MET A 394 -2.21 -5.25 14.78
CA MET A 394 -1.88 -3.91 14.34
C MET A 394 -3.07 -2.99 14.68
N ILE A 395 -2.79 -1.72 14.98
CA ILE A 395 -3.78 -0.73 15.44
C ILE A 395 -3.45 0.65 14.88
N TRP A 396 -4.47 1.49 14.70
CA TRP A 396 -4.28 2.93 14.52
C TRP A 396 -3.75 3.57 15.80
N GLN A 397 -3.18 4.77 15.68
CA GLN A 397 -2.40 5.39 16.76
C GLN A 397 -3.23 5.82 17.98
N GLU A 398 -4.52 6.10 17.81
CA GLU A 398 -5.43 6.53 18.89
C GLU A 398 -5.47 5.52 20.03
N VAL A 399 -5.40 4.21 19.72
CA VAL A 399 -5.34 3.13 20.71
C VAL A 399 -4.07 3.21 21.58
N PHE A 400 -2.96 3.72 21.03
CA PHE A 400 -1.74 4.03 21.79
C PHE A 400 -1.85 5.38 22.53
N ASP A 401 -2.33 6.43 21.86
CA ASP A 401 -2.49 7.77 22.44
C ASP A 401 -3.48 7.80 23.63
N ASN A 402 -4.52 6.96 23.60
CA ASN A 402 -5.48 6.73 24.69
C ASN A 402 -4.93 5.85 25.84
N GLY A 403 -3.70 5.32 25.72
CA GLY A 403 -3.00 4.64 26.82
C GLY A 403 -3.44 3.19 27.09
N VAL A 404 -3.93 2.47 26.06
CA VAL A 404 -4.26 1.04 26.16
C VAL A 404 -2.99 0.21 26.45
N LYS A 405 -3.10 -0.88 27.23
CA LYS A 405 -1.95 -1.74 27.53
C LYS A 405 -1.73 -2.73 26.39
N LEU A 406 -0.94 -2.28 25.42
CA LEU A 406 -0.50 -3.05 24.27
C LEU A 406 0.50 -4.15 24.67
N LYS A 407 0.60 -5.20 23.84
CA LYS A 407 1.60 -6.26 23.97
C LYS A 407 2.90 -5.84 23.28
N SER A 408 4.05 -6.36 23.70
CA SER A 408 5.36 -5.90 23.20
C SER A 408 5.64 -6.20 21.73
N ASP A 409 4.81 -6.99 21.05
CA ASP A 409 4.87 -7.29 19.61
C ASP A 409 3.70 -6.66 18.81
N THR A 410 2.95 -5.75 19.42
CA THR A 410 1.99 -4.88 18.73
C THR A 410 2.71 -3.95 17.76
N VAL A 411 2.10 -3.74 16.59
CA VAL A 411 2.53 -2.69 15.64
C VAL A 411 1.53 -1.53 15.70
N VAL A 412 2.05 -0.31 15.91
CA VAL A 412 1.25 0.92 15.88
C VAL A 412 1.36 1.57 14.50
N HIS A 413 0.24 2.02 13.95
CA HIS A 413 0.15 2.64 12.63
C HIS A 413 -0.07 4.16 12.77
N VAL A 414 0.98 4.94 12.48
CA VAL A 414 0.98 6.40 12.59
C VAL A 414 0.45 7.02 11.30
N TRP A 415 -0.72 7.65 11.40
CA TRP A 415 -1.52 8.13 10.27
C TRP A 415 -1.90 9.62 10.37
N MET A 416 -2.00 10.19 11.58
CA MET A 416 -2.38 11.59 11.74
C MET A 416 -1.25 12.51 11.26
N GLY A 417 -1.57 13.42 10.32
CA GLY A 417 -0.59 14.31 9.68
C GLY A 417 0.02 15.37 10.60
N ASN A 418 -0.59 15.64 11.76
CA ASN A 418 -0.05 16.55 12.77
C ASN A 418 1.01 15.85 13.65
N LYS A 419 2.19 16.49 13.80
CA LYS A 419 3.24 16.07 14.75
C LYS A 419 3.81 14.65 14.52
N VAL A 420 3.75 14.12 13.29
CA VAL A 420 4.26 12.78 12.89
C VAL A 420 5.62 12.43 13.52
N GLU A 421 6.58 13.36 13.55
CA GLU A 421 7.90 13.10 14.15
C GLU A 421 7.88 12.95 15.67
N GLU A 422 7.02 13.69 16.38
CA GLU A 422 6.82 13.51 17.82
C GLU A 422 6.16 12.17 18.12
N GLU A 423 5.27 11.71 17.22
CA GLU A 423 4.56 10.45 17.38
C GLU A 423 5.45 9.22 17.13
N LEU A 424 6.22 9.26 16.03
CA LEU A 424 7.26 8.27 15.77
C LEU A 424 8.29 8.23 16.92
N GLN A 425 8.61 9.38 17.55
CA GLN A 425 9.40 9.36 18.78
C GLN A 425 8.64 8.66 19.93
N LYS A 426 7.43 9.10 20.29
CA LYS A 426 6.65 8.54 21.41
C LYS A 426 6.47 7.03 21.32
N VAL A 427 6.00 6.52 20.19
CA VAL A 427 5.73 5.09 19.97
C VAL A 427 7.01 4.26 20.10
N THR A 428 8.10 4.70 19.49
CA THR A 428 9.38 3.96 19.51
C THR A 428 10.13 4.12 20.84
N GLU A 429 9.95 5.23 21.57
CA GLU A 429 10.44 5.43 22.94
C GLU A 429 9.70 4.53 23.95
N ALA A 430 8.42 4.27 23.73
CA ALA A 430 7.66 3.24 24.44
C ALA A 430 8.03 1.79 24.03
N GLY A 431 8.86 1.62 22.99
CA GLY A 431 9.42 0.33 22.57
C GLY A 431 8.55 -0.48 21.59
N PHE A 432 7.46 0.10 21.06
CA PHE A 432 6.59 -0.60 20.12
C PHE A 432 7.10 -0.53 18.68
N THR A 433 6.78 -1.57 17.90
CA THR A 433 7.03 -1.60 16.46
C THR A 433 6.08 -0.62 15.76
N THR A 434 6.52 0.03 14.69
CA THR A 434 5.77 1.14 14.05
C THR A 434 5.76 1.04 12.53
N ILE A 435 4.65 1.42 11.92
CA ILE A 435 4.54 1.71 10.48
C ILE A 435 3.95 3.12 10.26
N LEU A 436 4.34 3.74 9.15
CA LEU A 436 3.96 5.11 8.81
C LEU A 436 3.10 5.18 7.54
N SER A 437 1.97 5.88 7.61
CA SER A 437 1.13 6.22 6.44
C SER A 437 0.77 7.71 6.34
N ALA A 438 0.94 8.49 7.42
CA ALA A 438 0.56 9.91 7.50
C ALA A 438 0.96 10.82 6.30
N PRO A 439 2.18 10.74 5.72
CA PRO A 439 2.52 11.57 4.55
C PRO A 439 1.94 11.04 3.23
N TRP A 440 1.34 9.85 3.22
CA TRP A 440 1.04 9.00 2.06
C TRP A 440 -0.45 8.63 1.93
N TYR A 441 -1.35 9.52 2.35
CA TYR A 441 -2.76 9.47 1.94
C TYR A 441 -2.86 9.92 0.47
N LEU A 442 -3.28 8.98 -0.39
CA LEU A 442 -3.38 9.14 -1.85
C LEU A 442 -4.83 9.40 -2.31
N ASP A 443 -5.81 9.13 -1.47
CA ASP A 443 -7.20 9.61 -1.64
C ASP A 443 -7.26 11.15 -1.68
N TYR A 444 -6.44 11.82 -0.87
CA TYR A 444 -6.15 13.26 -0.92
C TYR A 444 -5.36 13.65 -2.18
N ILE A 445 -6.07 13.75 -3.31
CA ILE A 445 -5.52 14.27 -4.58
C ILE A 445 -5.32 15.80 -4.55
N SER A 446 -4.29 16.28 -5.25
CA SER A 446 -4.04 17.71 -5.49
C SER A 446 -3.56 17.96 -6.92
N TYR A 447 -3.81 19.15 -7.47
CA TYR A 447 -3.29 19.51 -8.79
C TYR A 447 -1.76 19.66 -8.78
N GLY A 448 -1.09 19.14 -9.81
CA GLY A 448 0.36 19.20 -9.97
C GLY A 448 1.04 17.84 -9.73
N GLN A 449 2.33 17.87 -9.39
CA GLN A 449 3.18 16.69 -9.24
C GLN A 449 3.27 16.21 -7.78
N ASP A 450 2.14 15.87 -7.18
CA ASP A 450 2.02 15.42 -5.78
C ASP A 450 2.86 14.16 -5.45
N TRP A 451 3.19 13.32 -6.46
CA TRP A 451 4.14 12.21 -6.34
C TRP A 451 5.48 12.64 -5.71
N GLN A 452 5.90 13.89 -5.93
CA GLN A 452 7.12 14.44 -5.34
C GLN A 452 7.01 14.62 -3.82
N LYS A 453 5.86 15.05 -3.30
CA LYS A 453 5.58 15.11 -1.84
C LYS A 453 5.75 13.73 -1.22
N TYR A 454 5.13 12.72 -1.84
CA TYR A 454 5.20 11.33 -1.37
C TYR A 454 6.64 10.78 -1.42
N TYR A 455 7.41 11.10 -2.47
CA TYR A 455 8.81 10.70 -2.64
C TYR A 455 9.80 11.41 -1.70
N ARG A 456 9.57 12.71 -1.41
CA ARG A 456 10.42 13.53 -0.53
C ARG A 456 10.36 13.08 0.94
N ALA A 457 9.25 12.48 1.40
CA ALA A 457 9.08 11.98 2.77
C ALA A 457 10.22 11.05 3.23
N GLU A 458 10.61 11.11 4.51
CA GLU A 458 11.71 10.31 5.08
C GLU A 458 11.30 9.70 6.43
N PRO A 459 10.94 8.40 6.49
CA PRO A 459 10.36 7.78 7.69
C PRO A 459 11.25 7.79 8.93
N LEU A 460 12.57 7.94 8.79
CA LEU A 460 13.51 8.05 9.91
C LEU A 460 13.98 9.49 10.16
N GLY A 461 13.22 10.49 9.68
CA GLY A 461 13.52 11.92 9.89
C GLY A 461 13.49 12.35 11.35
N PHE A 462 12.57 11.76 12.14
CA PHE A 462 12.32 12.09 13.55
C PHE A 462 13.54 11.94 14.48
N LYS A 463 13.47 12.56 15.66
CA LYS A 463 14.49 12.45 16.70
C LYS A 463 14.37 11.11 17.45
N GLY A 464 15.42 10.30 17.42
CA GLY A 464 15.47 9.03 18.15
C GLY A 464 16.83 8.33 18.02
N THR A 465 17.11 7.38 18.90
CA THR A 465 18.29 6.50 18.83
C THR A 465 18.20 5.51 17.67
N ASP A 466 19.33 4.91 17.27
CA ASP A 466 19.36 3.85 16.25
C ASP A 466 18.52 2.62 16.64
N THR A 467 18.30 2.39 17.93
CA THR A 467 17.41 1.32 18.44
C THR A 467 15.95 1.67 18.20
N GLN A 468 15.53 2.90 18.55
CA GLN A 468 14.19 3.42 18.26
C GLN A 468 13.90 3.41 16.75
N LYS A 469 14.86 3.86 15.93
CA LYS A 469 14.72 3.92 14.47
C LYS A 469 14.62 2.54 13.80
N LYS A 470 15.05 1.46 14.46
CA LYS A 470 14.85 0.07 13.99
C LYS A 470 13.45 -0.49 14.28
N LEU A 471 12.66 0.16 15.15
CA LEU A 471 11.28 -0.23 15.41
C LEU A 471 10.33 0.25 14.28
N VAL A 472 10.73 1.26 13.50
CA VAL A 472 10.02 1.65 12.27
C VAL A 472 10.33 0.63 11.17
N ILE A 473 9.47 -0.39 11.05
CA ILE A 473 9.65 -1.49 10.10
C ILE A 473 9.23 -1.14 8.66
N GLY A 474 8.60 0.03 8.47
CA GLY A 474 8.26 0.58 7.16
C GLY A 474 7.00 1.45 7.19
N GLY A 475 6.11 1.23 6.23
CA GLY A 475 4.93 2.06 6.05
C GLY A 475 4.07 1.68 4.86
N GLU A 476 3.01 2.46 4.63
CA GLU A 476 1.97 2.16 3.66
C GLU A 476 1.52 3.38 2.86
N ALA A 477 1.15 3.17 1.59
CA ALA A 477 0.35 4.13 0.84
C ALA A 477 -1.14 3.83 1.10
N CYS A 478 -1.91 4.82 1.54
CA CYS A 478 -3.33 4.65 1.83
C CYS A 478 -4.20 5.21 0.70
N LEU A 479 -5.21 4.45 0.29
CA LEU A 479 -6.21 4.89 -0.69
C LEU A 479 -7.62 4.55 -0.19
N TRP A 480 -8.14 5.47 0.62
CA TRP A 480 -9.50 5.43 1.16
C TRP A 480 -10.57 5.62 0.07
N GLY A 481 -11.75 5.06 0.32
CA GLY A 481 -12.73 4.71 -0.71
C GLY A 481 -13.85 5.72 -0.94
N GLU A 482 -13.98 6.79 -0.16
CA GLU A 482 -15.10 7.76 -0.23
C GLU A 482 -15.30 8.33 -1.63
N TYR A 483 -14.19 8.49 -2.36
CA TYR A 483 -14.15 9.04 -3.72
C TYR A 483 -13.47 8.10 -4.72
N VAL A 484 -13.34 6.80 -4.38
CA VAL A 484 -12.53 5.83 -5.12
C VAL A 484 -13.29 4.53 -5.35
N ASP A 485 -13.42 4.13 -6.61
CA ASP A 485 -14.05 2.88 -7.02
C ASP A 485 -13.32 2.24 -8.22
N ALA A 486 -13.91 1.20 -8.81
CA ALA A 486 -13.38 0.53 -10.00
C ALA A 486 -13.09 1.47 -11.19
N THR A 487 -13.75 2.63 -11.30
CA THR A 487 -13.58 3.55 -12.44
C THR A 487 -12.31 4.39 -12.36
N ASN A 488 -11.85 4.73 -11.15
CA ASN A 488 -10.78 5.72 -10.95
C ASN A 488 -9.62 5.26 -10.06
N LEU A 489 -9.75 4.15 -9.32
CA LEU A 489 -8.72 3.64 -8.40
C LEU A 489 -7.36 3.48 -9.08
N THR A 490 -7.33 2.79 -10.22
CA THR A 490 -6.06 2.40 -10.85
C THR A 490 -5.25 3.59 -11.40
N PRO A 491 -5.85 4.56 -12.14
CA PRO A 491 -5.12 5.78 -12.50
C PRO A 491 -4.78 6.64 -11.28
N ARG A 492 -5.70 6.82 -10.32
CA ARG A 492 -5.41 7.60 -9.10
C ARG A 492 -4.26 6.99 -8.30
N LEU A 493 -4.13 5.67 -8.26
CA LEU A 493 -3.12 4.99 -7.45
C LEU A 493 -1.72 5.01 -8.10
N TRP A 494 -1.64 4.76 -9.41
CA TRP A 494 -0.37 4.60 -10.12
C TRP A 494 -0.18 5.71 -11.14
N PRO A 495 0.98 6.40 -11.17
CA PRO A 495 2.25 6.04 -10.54
C PRO A 495 2.47 6.65 -9.14
N ARG A 496 1.50 7.33 -8.52
CA ARG A 496 1.74 8.03 -7.25
C ARG A 496 2.21 7.11 -6.11
N ALA A 497 1.65 5.91 -5.98
CA ALA A 497 2.13 4.91 -5.02
C ALA A 497 3.54 4.36 -5.35
N SER A 498 3.99 4.44 -6.60
CA SER A 498 5.37 4.07 -6.97
C SER A 498 6.40 4.93 -6.22
N ALA A 499 6.10 6.21 -5.94
CA ALA A 499 6.93 7.10 -5.13
C ALA A 499 7.19 6.54 -3.72
N VAL A 500 6.12 6.06 -3.07
CA VAL A 500 6.17 5.41 -1.75
C VAL A 500 6.93 4.09 -1.82
N GLY A 501 6.69 3.30 -2.87
CA GLY A 501 7.40 2.04 -3.13
C GLY A 501 8.92 2.22 -3.27
N GLU A 502 9.38 3.29 -3.92
CA GLU A 502 10.82 3.59 -3.98
C GLU A 502 11.38 4.09 -2.65
N ARG A 503 10.69 4.99 -1.96
CA ARG A 503 11.12 5.48 -0.62
C ARG A 503 11.22 4.35 0.42
N LEU A 504 10.38 3.31 0.30
CA LEU A 504 10.37 2.16 1.19
C LEU A 504 11.33 1.01 0.76
N TRP A 505 11.70 0.91 -0.52
CA TRP A 505 12.64 -0.11 -1.00
C TRP A 505 14.09 0.37 -1.02
N SER A 506 14.35 1.54 -1.62
CA SER A 506 15.70 1.98 -1.97
C SER A 506 16.48 2.58 -0.80
N ASP A 507 17.78 2.81 -0.99
CA ASP A 507 18.62 3.48 0.00
C ASP A 507 18.07 4.87 0.36
N ARG A 508 18.36 5.32 1.58
CA ARG A 508 17.96 6.63 2.11
C ARG A 508 18.33 7.79 1.18
N ASP A 509 19.52 7.73 0.58
CA ASP A 509 20.10 8.85 -0.15
C ASP A 509 19.62 8.90 -1.63
N VAL A 510 18.79 7.93 -2.06
CA VAL A 510 18.04 7.98 -3.33
C VAL A 510 16.92 9.02 -3.21
N ARG A 511 17.24 10.28 -3.52
CA ARG A 511 16.35 11.44 -3.37
C ARG A 511 16.38 12.46 -4.52
N ASP A 512 17.22 12.26 -5.53
CA ASP A 512 17.25 13.13 -6.72
C ASP A 512 15.92 13.04 -7.49
N LEU A 513 15.31 14.20 -7.79
CA LEU A 513 14.01 14.29 -8.44
C LEU A 513 14.06 14.22 -9.97
N ASN A 514 15.17 14.64 -10.59
CA ASN A 514 15.33 14.59 -12.04
C ASN A 514 15.60 13.15 -12.51
N ASP A 515 16.46 12.42 -11.81
CA ASP A 515 16.67 10.99 -11.98
C ASP A 515 15.38 10.20 -11.67
N ALA A 516 14.71 10.50 -10.55
CA ALA A 516 13.46 9.84 -10.18
C ALA A 516 12.37 10.07 -11.23
N TYR A 517 12.11 11.30 -11.66
CA TYR A 517 11.15 11.60 -12.71
C TYR A 517 11.49 10.87 -14.02
N SER A 518 12.76 10.90 -14.42
CA SER A 518 13.24 10.25 -15.65
C SER A 518 13.04 8.73 -15.63
N ARG A 519 13.24 8.07 -14.47
CA ARG A 519 12.96 6.63 -14.29
C ARG A 519 11.47 6.34 -14.15
N LEU A 520 10.74 7.15 -13.38
CA LEU A 520 9.32 6.97 -13.09
C LEU A 520 8.45 7.15 -14.33
N ALA A 521 8.77 8.10 -15.21
CA ALA A 521 8.08 8.26 -16.50
C ALA A 521 8.23 7.00 -17.38
N LYS A 522 9.45 6.46 -17.46
CA LYS A 522 9.77 5.22 -18.20
C LYS A 522 9.08 4.00 -17.56
N HIS A 523 8.99 3.93 -16.23
CA HIS A 523 8.25 2.91 -15.48
C HIS A 523 6.73 3.02 -15.64
N ARG A 524 6.15 4.23 -15.61
CA ARG A 524 4.73 4.50 -15.89
C ARG A 524 4.34 3.98 -17.27
N CYS A 525 5.15 4.24 -18.30
CA CYS A 525 4.92 3.66 -19.63
C CYS A 525 5.05 2.12 -19.64
N ARG A 526 5.90 1.52 -18.79
CA ARG A 526 5.99 0.06 -18.61
C ARG A 526 4.70 -0.51 -18.01
N MET A 527 4.13 0.16 -17.01
CA MET A 527 2.85 -0.24 -16.39
C MET A 527 1.70 -0.17 -17.40
N VAL A 528 1.61 0.92 -18.18
CA VAL A 528 0.66 1.07 -19.29
C VAL A 528 0.83 -0.03 -20.34
N GLN A 529 2.07 -0.35 -20.75
CA GLN A 529 2.35 -1.43 -21.69
C GLN A 529 1.96 -2.82 -21.15
N ARG A 530 2.03 -3.03 -19.83
CA ARG A 530 1.56 -4.25 -19.15
C ARG A 530 0.04 -4.26 -18.86
N GLY A 531 -0.70 -3.21 -19.25
CA GLY A 531 -2.16 -3.14 -19.17
C GLY A 531 -2.74 -2.41 -17.95
N ILE A 532 -1.91 -1.77 -17.13
CA ILE A 532 -2.37 -0.95 -16.00
C ILE A 532 -2.50 0.51 -16.44
N PRO A 533 -3.70 1.12 -16.43
CA PRO A 533 -3.92 2.52 -16.79
C PRO A 533 -3.39 3.47 -15.71
N ALA A 534 -2.07 3.55 -15.56
CA ALA A 534 -1.41 4.52 -14.71
C ALA A 534 -1.53 5.93 -15.30
N GLU A 535 -1.84 6.94 -14.49
CA GLU A 535 -1.95 8.35 -14.91
C GLU A 535 -0.59 8.93 -15.36
N PRO A 536 -0.55 10.00 -16.17
CA PRO A 536 0.72 10.65 -16.54
C PRO A 536 1.26 11.50 -15.38
N LEU A 537 2.58 11.54 -15.20
CA LEU A 537 3.23 12.45 -14.23
C LEU A 537 3.11 13.92 -14.66
N PHE A 538 3.25 14.16 -15.96
CA PHE A 538 3.26 15.47 -16.60
C PHE A 538 3.07 15.30 -18.12
N THR A 539 3.28 16.36 -18.91
CA THR A 539 3.21 16.30 -20.37
C THR A 539 4.25 15.34 -20.98
N GLY A 540 3.84 14.59 -22.01
CA GLY A 540 4.67 13.55 -22.64
C GLY A 540 3.84 12.53 -23.41
N TYR A 541 4.47 11.41 -23.79
CA TYR A 541 3.80 10.28 -24.45
C TYR A 541 4.51 8.96 -24.13
N CYS A 542 3.81 7.84 -24.32
CA CYS A 542 4.34 6.48 -24.27
C CYS A 542 4.33 5.85 -25.67
N ALA A 543 5.41 5.16 -26.06
CA ALA A 543 5.49 4.44 -27.35
C ALA A 543 4.43 3.33 -27.51
N HIS A 544 3.75 2.93 -26.43
CA HIS A 544 2.56 2.10 -26.45
C HIS A 544 1.52 2.77 -25.54
N GLU A 545 0.66 3.63 -26.10
CA GLU A 545 -0.42 4.27 -25.34
C GLU A 545 -1.49 3.27 -24.89
N TYR A 546 -2.20 3.64 -23.83
CA TYR A 546 -3.35 2.87 -23.31
C TYR A 546 -4.50 2.84 -24.33
N LYS A 547 -5.19 1.69 -24.44
CA LYS A 547 -6.21 1.45 -25.48
C LYS A 547 -7.60 1.08 -24.94
N GLY A 548 -7.83 1.25 -23.64
CA GLY A 548 -9.01 0.70 -22.95
C GLY A 548 -8.83 -0.75 -22.52
N VAL A 549 -9.90 -1.30 -21.94
CA VAL A 549 -10.07 -2.72 -21.56
C VAL A 549 -10.98 -3.39 -22.58
#